data_AF-A0A0P0FZZ2-F1
#
_entry.id   AF-A0A0P0FZZ2-F1
#
_cell.length_a   1.000
_cell.length_b   1.000
_cell.length_c   1.000
_cell.angle_alpha   90.00
_cell.angle_beta   90.00
_cell.angle_gamma   90.00
#
_symmetry.space_group_name_H-M   'P 1'
#
loop_
_entity.id
_entity.type
_entity.pdbx_description
1 polymer ?
#
loop_
_entity_poly.entity_id
_entity_poly.type
_entity_poly.pdbx_seq_one_letter_code
_entity_poly.pdbx_strand_id
1 'polypeptide(L)'
;MFGFPERMPVGKTSAQTPANFCGASELLFEGILCWCERLYGFTVVVLGCFDPAEAAEKLGADHCCEIPFIPNAFRVALEQKGAVAICGIDYPTPDSACIRDYTRVLGTLLRPILLFLRPQKVPGTTFRGRGNNFPCRR
;
A
#
# COMPACT_ATOMS: atom_id res chain seq x y z
N MET A 1 3.44 -5.23 -5.84
CA MET A 1 4.76 -4.73 -6.33
C MET A 1 6.02 -5.56 -5.96
N PHE A 2 6.25 -5.95 -4.69
CA PHE A 2 7.55 -6.53 -4.26
C PHE A 2 7.68 -8.07 -4.27
N GLY A 3 6.58 -8.79 -4.53
CA GLY A 3 6.56 -10.25 -4.50
C GLY A 3 7.08 -10.83 -3.20
N PHE A 4 8.14 -11.63 -3.27
CA PHE A 4 8.81 -12.26 -2.13
C PHE A 4 10.11 -11.53 -1.81
N PRO A 5 10.11 -10.54 -0.90
CA PRO A 5 11.30 -9.78 -0.58
C PRO A 5 12.31 -10.64 0.21
N GLU A 6 13.59 -10.50 -0.10
CA GLU A 6 14.68 -11.23 0.59
C GLU A 6 14.89 -10.76 2.03
N ARG A 7 14.44 -9.55 2.37
CA ARG A 7 14.59 -8.95 3.70
C ARG A 7 13.31 -8.24 4.13
N MET A 8 12.98 -8.41 5.40
CA MET A 8 11.95 -7.66 6.10
C MET A 8 12.60 -6.73 7.14
N PRO A 9 12.10 -5.50 7.34
CA PRO A 9 11.01 -4.86 6.59
C PRO A 9 11.41 -4.50 5.15
N VAL A 10 10.41 -4.43 4.25
CA VAL A 10 10.64 -4.03 2.86
C VAL A 10 11.09 -2.58 2.81
N GLY A 11 12.30 -2.36 2.29
CA GLY A 11 12.90 -1.05 2.14
C GLY A 11 12.58 -0.40 0.79
N LYS A 12 12.91 0.90 0.66
CA LYS A 12 12.70 1.65 -0.60
C LYS A 12 13.47 1.08 -1.78
N THR A 13 14.64 0.49 -1.52
CA THR A 13 15.55 -0.10 -2.50
C THR A 13 15.34 -1.60 -2.68
N SER A 14 14.33 -2.19 -2.02
CA SER A 14 13.99 -3.59 -2.22
C SER A 14 13.63 -3.84 -3.69
N ALA A 15 14.09 -4.96 -4.22
CA ALA A 15 13.81 -5.36 -5.60
C ALA A 15 12.29 -5.43 -5.84
N GLN A 16 11.85 -4.85 -6.96
CA GLN A 16 10.45 -4.90 -7.39
C GLN A 16 10.24 -6.12 -8.27
N THR A 17 10.06 -7.29 -7.66
CA THR A 17 9.85 -8.58 -8.33
C THR A 17 8.41 -9.04 -8.12
N PRO A 18 7.43 -8.55 -8.90
CA PRO A 18 6.02 -8.86 -8.67
C PRO A 18 5.74 -10.36 -8.80
N ALA A 19 5.09 -10.93 -7.78
CA ALA A 19 4.70 -12.35 -7.77
C ALA A 19 3.31 -12.62 -8.37
N ASN A 20 2.54 -11.57 -8.69
CA ASN A 20 1.20 -11.68 -9.25
C ASN A 20 0.92 -10.56 -10.27
N PHE A 21 -0.15 -10.75 -11.06
CA PHE A 21 -0.55 -9.81 -12.11
C PHE A 21 -0.86 -8.41 -11.55
N CYS A 22 -1.60 -8.32 -10.44
CA CYS A 22 -1.92 -7.03 -9.81
C CYS A 22 -0.63 -6.25 -9.50
N GLY A 23 0.35 -6.88 -8.85
CA GLY A 23 1.63 -6.25 -8.53
C GLY A 23 2.47 -5.90 -9.75
N ALA A 24 2.36 -6.65 -10.85
CA ALA A 24 3.03 -6.34 -12.11
C ALA A 24 2.37 -5.14 -12.81
N SER A 25 1.04 -5.05 -12.78
CA SER A 25 0.29 -3.94 -13.36
C SER A 25 0.59 -2.61 -12.64
N GLU A 26 0.69 -2.63 -11.30
CA GLU A 26 1.10 -1.47 -10.50
C GLU A 26 2.49 -0.97 -10.89
N LEU A 27 3.45 -1.90 -11.05
CA LEU A 27 4.83 -1.57 -11.42
C LEU A 27 4.91 -0.98 -12.83
N LEU A 28 4.15 -1.54 -13.77
CA LEU A 28 4.05 -1.02 -15.13
C LEU A 28 3.46 0.39 -15.14
N PHE A 29 2.41 0.64 -14.35
CA PHE A 29 1.78 1.96 -14.24
C PHE A 29 2.72 2.99 -13.61
N GLU A 30 3.50 2.62 -12.58
CA GLU A 30 4.56 3.49 -12.02
C GLU A 30 5.56 3.88 -13.12
N GLY A 31 5.95 2.95 -14.00
CA GLY A 31 6.83 3.21 -15.13
C GLY A 31 6.24 4.21 -16.14
N ILE A 32 4.97 4.05 -16.50
CA ILE A 32 4.25 4.95 -17.42
C ILE A 32 4.23 6.38 -16.86
N LEU A 33 3.90 6.54 -15.59
CA LEU A 33 3.82 7.86 -14.96
C LEU A 33 5.19 8.57 -14.96
N CYS A 34 6.29 7.84 -14.76
CA CYS A 34 7.64 8.40 -14.86
C CYS A 34 7.96 8.90 -16.29
N TRP A 35 7.48 8.21 -17.32
CA TRP A 35 7.64 8.69 -18.70
C TRP A 35 6.79 9.92 -18.96
N CYS A 36 5.55 9.96 -18.46
CA CYS A 36 4.68 11.14 -18.59
C CYS A 36 5.28 12.39 -17.93
N GLU A 37 5.90 12.25 -16.76
CA GLU A 37 6.63 13.34 -16.10
C GLU A 37 7.76 13.88 -17.01
N ARG A 38 8.56 13.00 -17.61
CA ARG A 38 9.68 13.40 -18.49
C ARG A 38 9.22 14.08 -19.78
N LEU A 39 8.12 13.62 -20.35
CA LEU A 39 7.64 14.09 -21.65
C LEU A 39 6.77 15.35 -21.53
N TYR A 40 5.97 15.46 -20.47
CA TYR A 40 4.94 16.49 -20.35
C TYR A 40 5.15 17.44 -19.17
N GLY A 41 6.16 17.21 -18.33
CA GLY A 41 6.52 18.11 -17.22
C GLY A 41 5.56 18.08 -16.03
N PHE A 42 4.70 17.06 -15.92
CA PHE A 42 3.84 16.88 -14.75
C PHE A 42 4.63 16.34 -13.56
N THR A 43 4.28 16.79 -12.36
CA THR A 43 4.85 16.21 -11.12
C THR A 43 4.02 15.02 -10.68
N VAL A 44 4.66 13.87 -10.48
CA VAL A 44 4.00 12.62 -10.06
C VAL A 44 4.38 12.27 -8.62
N VAL A 45 3.37 11.82 -7.87
CA VAL A 45 3.55 11.24 -6.54
C VAL A 45 2.97 9.83 -6.52
N VAL A 46 3.80 8.84 -6.18
CA VAL A 46 3.37 7.44 -6.06
C VAL A 46 3.42 7.06 -4.59
N LEU A 47 2.26 6.65 -4.07
CA LEU A 47 2.07 6.23 -2.68
C LEU A 47 1.71 4.75 -2.67
N GLY A 48 2.49 3.93 -1.96
CA GLY A 48 2.23 2.51 -1.79
C GLY A 48 1.97 2.18 -0.33
N CYS A 49 0.98 1.34 -0.06
CA CYS A 49 0.71 0.72 1.22
C CYS A 49 0.38 -0.77 1.01
N PHE A 50 0.57 -1.59 2.06
CA PHE A 50 0.25 -3.02 2.01
C PHE A 50 -1.23 -3.27 2.29
N ASP A 51 -1.60 -3.51 3.55
CA ASP A 51 -2.97 -3.82 3.94
C ASP A 51 -3.58 -2.61 4.68
N PRO A 52 -4.36 -1.74 4.01
CA PRO A 52 -5.04 -0.63 4.67
C PRO A 52 -6.13 -1.15 5.63
N ALA A 53 -6.13 -0.66 6.87
CA ALA A 53 -6.93 -1.24 7.96
C ALA A 53 -7.80 -0.25 8.74
N GLU A 54 -8.12 0.92 8.17
CA GLU A 54 -8.83 1.99 8.88
C GLU A 54 -10.22 2.24 8.31
N ALA A 55 -11.17 2.52 9.20
CA ALA A 55 -12.44 3.16 8.89
C ALA A 55 -12.50 4.50 9.64
N ALA A 56 -13.01 5.55 8.99
CA ALA A 56 -13.40 6.79 9.64
C ALA A 56 -14.87 6.69 10.09
N GLU A 57 -15.32 7.55 11.01
CA GLU A 57 -16.67 7.47 11.65
C GLU A 57 -17.82 7.19 10.68
N LYS A 58 -17.79 7.76 9.47
CA LYS A 58 -18.84 7.62 8.45
C LYS A 58 -18.36 6.95 7.15
N LEU A 59 -17.10 6.52 7.08
CA LEU A 59 -16.48 6.00 5.87
C LEU A 59 -15.67 4.73 6.22
N GLY A 60 -16.15 3.57 5.78
CA GLY A 60 -15.49 2.29 5.96
C GLY A 60 -15.14 1.62 4.64
N ALA A 61 -14.38 0.55 4.70
CA ALA A 61 -14.15 -0.32 3.55
C ALA A 61 -15.43 -1.12 3.25
N ASP A 62 -16.09 -0.77 2.15
CA ASP A 62 -17.24 -1.53 1.62
C ASP A 62 -16.81 -2.21 0.32
N HIS A 63 -16.57 -3.52 0.39
CA HIS A 63 -16.04 -4.32 -0.71
C HIS A 63 -16.99 -5.48 -0.99
N CYS A 64 -17.44 -5.58 -2.24
CA CYS A 64 -18.46 -6.55 -2.65
C CYS A 64 -17.91 -7.95 -2.94
N CYS A 65 -16.65 -8.05 -3.40
CA CYS A 65 -16.09 -9.31 -3.94
C CYS A 65 -14.83 -9.81 -3.22
N GLU A 66 -13.93 -8.92 -2.79
CA GLU A 66 -12.68 -9.31 -2.12
C GLU A 66 -12.60 -8.60 -0.78
N ILE A 67 -12.71 -9.36 0.30
CA ILE A 67 -12.78 -8.80 1.66
C ILE A 67 -11.45 -9.09 2.35
N PRO A 68 -10.65 -8.05 2.67
CA PRO A 68 -9.44 -8.19 3.45
C PRO A 68 -9.72 -8.90 4.78
N PHE A 69 -8.68 -9.45 5.41
CA PHE A 69 -8.86 -10.25 6.62
C PHE A 69 -9.59 -9.51 7.75
N ILE A 70 -9.23 -8.25 8.02
CA ILE A 70 -9.80 -7.44 9.11
C ILE A 70 -11.32 -7.24 8.95
N PRO A 71 -11.86 -6.74 7.81
CA PRO A 71 -13.31 -6.66 7.63
C PRO A 71 -14.02 -8.00 7.73
N ASN A 72 -13.41 -9.10 7.26
CA ASN A 72 -13.98 -10.44 7.42
C ASN A 72 -14.06 -10.89 8.89
N ALA A 73 -13.02 -10.60 9.68
CA ALA A 73 -13.02 -10.88 11.11
C ALA A 73 -14.12 -10.08 11.83
N PHE A 74 -14.30 -8.80 11.48
CA PHE A 74 -15.40 -7.99 12.01
C PHE A 74 -16.79 -8.52 11.60
N ARG A 75 -16.98 -8.98 10.36
CA ARG A 75 -18.25 -9.58 9.93
C ARG A 75 -18.60 -10.83 10.74
N VAL A 76 -17.60 -11.62 11.15
CA VAL A 76 -17.83 -12.77 12.05
C VAL A 76 -18.17 -12.31 13.45
N ALA A 77 -17.46 -11.32 13.99
CA ALA A 77 -17.76 -10.74 15.30
C ALA A 77 -19.15 -10.08 15.36
N LEU A 78 -19.64 -9.54 14.24
CA LEU A 78 -20.98 -8.99 14.06
C LEU A 78 -22.02 -10.06 13.68
N GLU A 79 -21.67 -11.35 13.70
CA GLU A 79 -22.54 -12.48 13.35
C GLU A 79 -23.10 -12.46 11.91
N GLN A 80 -22.54 -11.63 11.03
CA GLN A 80 -22.91 -11.53 9.61
C GLN A 80 -22.25 -12.63 8.76
N LYS A 81 -21.34 -13.41 9.35
CA LYS A 81 -20.62 -14.52 8.71
C LYS A 81 -20.29 -15.56 9.77
N GLY A 82 -20.45 -16.85 9.45
CA GLY A 82 -20.26 -17.93 10.44
C GLY A 82 -18.80 -18.17 10.86
N ALA A 83 -17.83 -17.92 9.98
CA ALA A 83 -16.41 -18.10 10.28
C ALA A 83 -15.50 -17.27 9.36
N VAL A 84 -14.28 -17.01 9.82
CA VAL A 84 -13.19 -16.45 9.02
C VAL A 84 -12.22 -17.58 8.65
N ALA A 85 -11.84 -17.66 7.38
CA ALA A 85 -10.84 -18.63 6.94
C ALA A 85 -9.44 -18.14 7.29
N ILE A 86 -8.64 -19.00 7.91
CA ILE A 86 -7.21 -18.78 8.15
C ILE A 86 -6.44 -19.61 7.12
N CYS A 87 -5.74 -18.93 6.21
CA CYS A 87 -4.99 -19.58 5.14
C CYS A 87 -3.56 -19.87 5.61
N GLY A 88 -3.30 -21.12 6.02
CA GLY A 88 -1.99 -21.59 6.47
C GLY A 88 -1.78 -21.42 7.97
N ILE A 89 -1.26 -22.46 8.62
CA ILE A 89 -1.01 -22.54 10.07
C ILE A 89 0.36 -23.16 10.36
N ASP A 90 1.24 -23.18 9.37
CA ASP A 90 2.53 -23.84 9.34
C ASP A 90 3.66 -22.86 8.97
N TYR A 91 3.42 -21.56 9.14
CA TYR A 91 4.43 -20.54 8.90
C TYR A 91 5.53 -20.58 9.98
N PRO A 92 6.78 -20.22 9.65
CA PRO A 92 7.87 -20.09 10.62
C PRO A 92 7.73 -18.78 11.42
N THR A 93 6.60 -18.62 12.10
CA THR A 93 6.24 -17.49 12.96
C THR A 93 5.88 -18.01 14.36
N PRO A 94 5.94 -17.17 15.41
CA PRO A 94 5.71 -17.63 16.79
C PRO A 94 4.39 -18.39 16.99
N ASP A 95 3.33 -17.95 16.32
CA ASP A 95 1.99 -18.54 16.40
C ASP A 95 1.63 -19.37 15.16
N SER A 96 2.61 -19.65 14.30
CA SER A 96 2.48 -20.36 13.02
C SER A 96 1.48 -19.77 12.00
N ALA A 97 0.90 -18.61 12.31
CA ALA A 97 0.01 -17.85 11.43
C ALA A 97 0.76 -16.81 10.59
N CYS A 98 0.13 -16.38 9.49
CA CYS A 98 0.64 -15.32 8.62
C CYS A 98 0.69 -13.97 9.35
N ILE A 99 1.86 -13.32 9.36
CA ILE A 99 2.05 -11.95 9.86
C ILE A 99 1.92 -10.98 8.68
N ARG A 100 1.12 -9.91 8.85
CA ARG A 100 0.84 -8.89 7.83
C ARG A 100 1.02 -7.48 8.40
N ASP A 101 1.38 -6.53 7.54
CA ASP A 101 1.54 -5.11 7.90
C ASP A 101 0.24 -4.34 7.63
N TYR A 102 -0.52 -4.10 8.71
CA TYR A 102 -1.75 -3.33 8.67
C TYR A 102 -1.48 -1.86 8.90
N THR A 103 -1.73 -1.07 7.88
CA THR A 103 -1.39 0.35 7.89
C THR A 103 -2.64 1.22 8.03
N ARG A 104 -2.53 2.27 8.85
CA ARG A 104 -3.58 3.29 9.02
C ARG A 104 -3.63 4.22 7.80
N VAL A 105 -4.76 4.25 7.09
CA VAL A 105 -4.96 4.97 5.81
C VAL A 105 -4.70 6.47 5.95
N LEU A 106 -5.29 7.10 6.96
CA LEU A 106 -5.23 8.54 7.20
C LEU A 106 -3.81 8.98 7.58
N GLY A 107 -3.06 8.14 8.31
CA GLY A 107 -1.67 8.44 8.63
C GLY A 107 -0.75 8.36 7.41
N THR A 108 -0.94 7.31 6.60
CA THR A 108 0.01 6.94 5.55
C THR A 108 -0.27 7.62 4.21
N LEU A 109 -1.53 7.83 3.84
CA LEU A 109 -1.91 8.43 2.56
C LEU A 109 -2.22 9.93 2.65
N LEU A 110 -2.98 10.36 3.66
CA LEU A 110 -3.41 11.77 3.76
C LEU A 110 -2.23 12.71 4.00
N ARG A 111 -1.26 12.31 4.84
CA ARG A 111 -0.12 13.16 5.20
C ARG A 111 0.76 13.51 3.98
N PRO A 112 1.18 12.56 3.12
CA PRO A 112 1.88 12.89 1.87
C PRO A 112 1.08 13.77 0.92
N ILE A 113 -0.24 13.54 0.79
CA ILE A 113 -1.11 14.37 -0.06
C ILE A 113 -1.13 15.82 0.43
N LEU A 114 -1.32 16.03 1.74
CA LEU A 114 -1.27 17.37 2.33
C LEU A 114 0.09 18.04 2.16
N LEU A 115 1.19 17.29 2.22
CA LEU A 115 2.53 17.82 1.97
C LEU A 115 2.70 18.24 0.49
N PHE A 116 2.14 17.46 -0.43
CA PHE A 116 2.17 17.75 -1.87
C PHE A 116 1.34 18.98 -2.24
N LEU A 117 0.16 19.15 -1.63
CA LEU A 117 -0.74 20.28 -1.86
C LEU A 117 -0.22 21.61 -1.27
N ARG A 118 0.77 21.58 -0.37
CA ARG A 118 1.44 22.82 0.05
C ARG A 118 2.18 23.43 -1.13
N PRO A 119 2.18 24.77 -1.28
CA PRO A 119 2.86 25.42 -2.40
C PRO A 119 4.34 25.02 -2.43
N GLN A 120 4.69 24.20 -3.42
CA GLN A 120 6.06 23.74 -3.60
C GLN A 120 6.89 24.85 -4.25
N LYS A 121 8.05 25.15 -3.67
CA LYS A 121 9.01 26.13 -4.20
C LYS A 121 9.80 25.62 -5.43
N VAL A 122 9.59 24.38 -5.88
CA VAL A 122 10.45 23.75 -6.90
C VAL A 122 9.60 23.03 -7.96
N PRO A 123 9.55 23.54 -9.21
CA PRO A 123 8.97 22.83 -10.34
C PRO A 123 9.73 21.52 -10.61
N GLY A 124 9.02 20.39 -10.74
CA GLY A 124 9.60 19.11 -11.19
C GLY A 124 10.10 18.17 -10.08
N THR A 125 9.51 18.18 -8.88
CA THR A 125 9.96 17.31 -7.78
C THR A 125 9.09 16.05 -7.66
N THR A 126 9.54 14.92 -8.19
CA THR A 126 8.90 13.61 -7.98
C THR A 126 8.97 13.21 -6.50
N PHE A 127 7.82 13.01 -5.85
CA PHE A 127 7.77 12.49 -4.48
C PHE A 127 7.42 11.00 -4.52
N ARG A 128 8.41 10.11 -4.36
CA ARG A 128 8.15 8.69 -4.11
C ARG A 128 7.97 8.46 -2.61
N GLY A 129 6.72 8.53 -2.16
CA GLY A 129 6.35 8.24 -0.77
C GLY A 129 6.03 6.77 -0.59
N ARG A 130 7.05 5.91 -0.49
CA ARG A 130 6.89 4.49 -0.08
C ARG A 130 7.11 4.43 1.44
N GLY A 131 6.05 4.58 2.23
CA GLY A 131 6.16 4.76 3.68
C GLY A 131 6.89 6.06 4.09
N ASN A 132 6.85 6.41 5.38
CA ASN A 132 7.24 7.72 5.94
C ASN A 132 8.43 8.44 5.24
N ASN A 133 8.07 9.47 4.45
CA ASN A 133 8.81 10.67 4.01
C ASN A 133 10.01 10.63 3.01
N PHE A 134 10.04 11.73 2.21
CA PHE A 134 11.13 12.51 1.58
C PHE A 134 11.62 12.19 0.12
N PRO A 135 11.97 13.24 -0.67
CA PRO A 135 11.94 13.27 -2.14
C PRO A 135 13.18 12.69 -2.83
N CYS A 136 13.04 12.36 -4.11
CA CYS A 136 14.16 11.99 -5.00
C CYS A 136 15.10 13.19 -5.19
N ARG A 137 16.38 13.04 -4.87
CA ARG A 137 17.43 13.95 -5.37
C ARG A 137 17.96 13.44 -6.71
N ARG A 138 18.37 14.40 -7.53
CA ARG A 138 19.06 14.26 -8.83
C ARG A 138 20.14 13.18 -8.84
#